data_AF-A0A6A8A960-F1
#
_entry.id   AF-A0A6A8A960-F1
#
_cell.length_a   1.000
_cell.length_b   1.000
_cell.length_c   1.000
_cell.angle_alpha   90.00
_cell.angle_beta   90.00
_cell.angle_gamma   90.00
#
_symmetry.space_group_name_H-M   'P 1'
#
loop_
_entity.id
_entity.type
_entity.pdbx_description
1 polymer ?
#
loop_
_entity_poly.entity_id
_entity_poly.type
_entity_poly.pdbx_seq_one_letter_code
_entity_poly.pdbx_strand_id
1 'polypeptide(L)' 'MQSPQELLHLMSTIAEPCESIRRKAVDMAAGNEEPADMRQASADLAATIDHMFEIARYMLKHTSAKGSHA' A
#
# COMPACT_ATOMS: atom_id res chain seq x y z
N MET A 1 20.35 -8.78 -6.84
CA MET A 1 19.59 -7.51 -6.76
C MET A 1 18.38 -7.66 -7.65
N GLN A 2 17.16 -7.55 -7.12
CA GLN A 2 15.96 -7.56 -7.97
C GLN A 2 15.95 -6.28 -8.82
N SER A 3 15.60 -6.42 -10.09
CA SER A 3 15.43 -5.29 -10.99
C SER A 3 14.23 -4.44 -10.59
N PRO A 4 14.22 -3.14 -10.88
CA PRO A 4 13.05 -2.29 -10.66
C PRO A 4 11.77 -2.81 -11.32
N GLN A 5 11.89 -3.50 -12.46
CA GLN A 5 10.77 -4.13 -13.16
C GLN A 5 10.19 -5.31 -12.39
N GLU A 6 11.02 -6.15 -11.77
CA GLU A 6 10.54 -7.25 -10.91
C GLU A 6 9.85 -6.73 -9.66
N LEU A 7 10.38 -5.66 -9.07
CA LEU A 7 9.79 -5.03 -7.90
C LEU A 7 8.43 -4.43 -8.25
N LEU A 8 8.33 -3.76 -9.40
CA LEU A 8 7.06 -3.27 -9.95
C LEU A 8 6.04 -4.37 -10.21
N HIS A 9 6.48 -5.48 -10.78
CA HIS A 9 5.63 -6.62 -11.05
C HIS A 9 5.10 -7.23 -9.75
N LEU A 10 5.96 -7.41 -8.75
CA LEU A 10 5.56 -7.83 -7.40
C LEU A 10 4.58 -6.84 -6.77
N MET A 11 4.81 -5.53 -6.92
CA MET A 11 3.87 -4.53 -6.41
C MET A 11 2.51 -4.59 -7.11
N SER A 12 2.48 -4.81 -8.43
CA SER A 12 1.22 -4.92 -9.19
C SER A 12 0.41 -6.16 -8.80
N THR A 13 1.07 -7.27 -8.47
CA THR A 13 0.39 -8.52 -8.07
C THR A 13 -0.20 -8.43 -6.67
N ILE A 14 0.37 -7.63 -5.77
CA ILE A 14 -0.15 -7.43 -4.42
C ILE A 14 -1.06 -6.20 -4.28
N ALA A 15 -1.05 -5.28 -5.25
CA ALA A 15 -1.78 -4.01 -5.17
C ALA A 15 -3.29 -4.21 -5.03
N GLU A 16 -3.90 -5.07 -5.85
CA GLU A 16 -5.33 -5.34 -5.78
C GLU A 16 -5.76 -6.00 -4.46
N PRO A 17 -5.09 -7.07 -3.98
CA PRO A 17 -5.34 -7.60 -2.64
C PRO A 17 -5.18 -6.57 -1.52
N CYS A 18 -4.10 -5.77 -1.55
CA CYS A 18 -3.86 -4.74 -0.55
C CYS A 18 -4.96 -3.66 -0.57
N GLU A 19 -5.41 -3.22 -1.74
CA GLU A 19 -6.50 -2.26 -1.86
C GLU A 19 -7.83 -2.83 -1.33
N SER A 20 -8.08 -4.12 -1.56
CA SER A 20 -9.25 -4.82 -1.00
C SER A 20 -9.21 -4.86 0.53
N ILE A 21 -8.04 -5.18 1.11
CA ILE A 21 -7.83 -5.19 2.57
C ILE A 21 -7.99 -3.77 3.14
N ARG A 22 -7.38 -2.77 2.49
CA ARG A 22 -7.46 -1.37 2.90
C ARG A 22 -8.91 -0.89 2.98
N ARG A 23 -9.71 -1.14 1.94
CA ARG A 23 -11.14 -0.74 1.94
C ARG A 23 -11.91 -1.37 3.09
N LYS A 24 -11.75 -2.68 3.31
CA LYS A 24 -12.39 -3.36 4.44
C LYS A 24 -11.95 -2.78 5.79
N ALA A 25 -10.66 -2.48 5.95
CA ALA A 25 -10.13 -1.89 7.17
C ALA A 25 -10.69 -0.48 7.41
N VAL A 26 -10.88 0.32 6.36
CA VAL A 26 -11.57 1.63 6.43
C VAL A 26 -13.03 1.46 6.84
N ASP A 27 -13.74 0.51 6.23
CA ASP A 27 -15.15 0.25 6.55
C ASP A 27 -15.32 -0.18 8.02
N MET A 28 -14.43 -1.07 8.50
CA MET A 28 -14.41 -1.52 9.90
C MET A 28 -14.05 -0.39 10.87
N ALA A 29 -13.10 0.49 10.51
CA ALA A 29 -12.73 1.64 11.33
C ALA A 29 -13.85 2.68 11.44
N ALA A 30 -14.65 2.85 10.37
CA ALA A 30 -15.77 3.79 10.32
C ALA A 30 -17.06 3.24 10.98
N GLY A 31 -17.16 1.91 11.13
CA GLY A 31 -18.30 1.27 11.78
C GLY A 31 -18.46 1.64 13.25
N ASN A 32 -19.69 1.58 13.77
CA ASN A 32 -19.96 1.66 15.21
C ASN A 32 -20.30 0.29 15.82
N GLU A 33 -20.28 -0.76 14.99
CA GLU A 33 -20.60 -2.13 15.40
C GLU A 33 -19.40 -2.82 16.05
N GLU A 34 -18.19 -2.43 15.66
CA GLU A 34 -16.95 -3.02 16.15
C GLU A 34 -16.46 -2.39 17.47
N PRO A 35 -15.81 -3.18 18.34
CA PRO A 35 -15.10 -2.67 19.51
C PRO A 35 -14.09 -1.57 19.19
N ALA A 36 -13.89 -0.62 20.10
CA ALA A 36 -13.04 0.56 19.86
C ALA A 36 -11.58 0.23 19.51
N ASP A 37 -11.02 -0.81 20.14
CA ASP A 37 -9.70 -1.35 19.85
C ASP A 37 -9.62 -1.95 18.44
N MET A 38 -10.65 -2.67 18.01
CA MET A 38 -10.73 -3.25 16.67
C MET A 38 -10.87 -2.18 15.59
N ARG A 39 -11.60 -1.10 15.86
CA ARG A 39 -11.68 0.06 14.95
C ARG A 39 -10.33 0.77 14.82
N GLN A 40 -9.64 0.96 15.93
CA GLN A 40 -8.30 1.57 15.91
C GLN A 40 -7.31 0.69 15.15
N ALA A 41 -7.27 -0.62 15.42
CA ALA A 41 -6.42 -1.55 14.71
C ALA A 41 -6.72 -1.56 13.19
N SER A 42 -8.00 -1.42 12.82
CA SER A 42 -8.41 -1.34 11.41
C SER A 42 -7.96 -0.02 10.76
N ALA A 43 -8.05 1.10 11.49
CA ALA A 43 -7.54 2.39 11.03
C ALA A 43 -6.01 2.35 10.81
N ASP A 44 -5.29 1.77 11.76
CA ASP A 44 -3.83 1.63 11.69
C ASP A 44 -3.40 0.73 10.52
N LEU A 45 -4.15 -0.35 10.27
CA LEU A 45 -3.93 -1.23 9.11
C LEU A 45 -4.13 -0.48 7.79
N ALA A 46 -5.23 0.27 7.65
CA ALA A 46 -5.49 1.07 6.45
C ALA A 46 -4.35 2.07 6.19
N ALA A 47 -3.93 2.81 7.23
CA ALA A 47 -2.84 3.77 7.14
C ALA A 47 -1.50 3.11 6.77
N THR A 48 -1.24 1.90 7.28
CA THR A 48 -0.02 1.14 6.93
C THR A 48 0.00 0.77 5.45
N ILE A 49 -1.13 0.32 4.90
CA ILE A 49 -1.24 -0.02 3.48
C ILE A 49 -1.08 1.23 2.60
N ASP A 50 -1.64 2.36 3.00
CA ASP A 50 -1.46 3.64 2.29
C ASP A 50 0.02 4.04 2.23
N HIS A 51 0.74 3.96 3.37
CA HIS A 51 2.18 4.21 3.40
C HIS A 51 2.98 3.27 2.49
N MET A 52 2.62 1.98 2.42
CA MET A 52 3.28 1.04 1.49
C MET A 52 3.13 1.49 0.04
N PHE A 53 1.94 1.95 -0.36
CA PHE A 53 1.70 2.47 -1.71
C PHE A 53 2.39 3.82 -1.97
N GLU A 54 2.62 4.64 -0.95
CA GLU A 54 3.44 5.85 -1.09
C GLU A 54 4.91 5.53 -1.33
N ILE A 55 5.47 4.59 -0.57
CA ILE A 55 6.84 4.10 -0.75
C ILE A 55 7.00 3.53 -2.16
N ALA A 56 6.03 2.73 -2.62
CA ALA A 56 5.98 2.21 -3.98
C ALA A 56 6.09 3.30 -5.06
N ARG A 57 5.23 4.32 -4.94
CA ARG A 57 5.17 5.46 -5.85
C ARG A 57 6.46 6.28 -5.82
N TYR A 58 7.06 6.46 -4.64
CA TYR A 58 8.35 7.11 -4.49
C TYR A 58 9.46 6.32 -5.22
N MET A 59 9.57 5.03 -4.97
CA MET A 59 10.58 4.18 -5.62
C MET A 59 10.45 4.22 -7.14
N LEU A 60 9.22 4.18 -7.66
CA LEU A 60 8.90 4.32 -9.08
C LEU A 60 9.47 5.61 -9.68
N LYS A 61 9.08 6.75 -9.09
CA LYS A 61 9.48 8.08 -9.57
C LYS A 61 11.00 8.24 -9.60
N HIS A 62 11.68 7.73 -8.57
CA HIS A 62 13.12 7.89 -8.43
C HIS A 62 13.95 6.86 -9.20
N THR A 63 13.35 5.74 -9.61
CA THR A 63 14.02 4.74 -10.45
C THR A 63 13.93 5.08 -11.92
N SER A 64 12.78 5.59 -12.40
CA SER A 64 12.64 6.10 -13.78
C SER A 64 13.53 7.32 -14.04
N ALA A 65 13.78 8.16 -13.04
CA ALA A 65 14.64 9.34 -13.17
C ALA A 65 16.14 9.02 -13.37
N LYS A 66 16.61 7.84 -12.94
CA LYS A 66 18.02 7.43 -13.09
C LYS A 66 18.34 6.75 -14.43
N GLY A 67 17.33 6.42 -15.23
CA GLY A 67 17.51 5.78 -16.55
C GLY A 67 17.60 6.75 -17.74
N SER A 68 17.53 8.07 -17.53
CA SER A 68 17.50 9.06 -18.61
C SER A 68 18.86 9.69 -18.95
N HIS A 69 19.96 9.09 -18.46
CA HIS A 69 21.33 9.43 -18.84
C HIS A 69 22.10 8.15 -19.19
N ALA A 70 21.85 7.61 -20.39
CA ALA A 70 22.75 6.70 -21.09
C ALA A 70 22.46 6.78 -22.59
#